data_AF-A0A845AI28-F1
#
_entry.id   AF-A0A845AI28-F1
#
_cell.length_a   1.000
_cell.length_b   1.000
_cell.length_c   1.000
_cell.angle_alpha   90.00
_cell.angle_beta   90.00
_cell.angle_gamma   90.00
#
_symmetry.space_group_name_H-M   'P 1'
#
loop_
_entity.id
_entity.type
_entity.pdbx_description
1 polymer ?
#
loop_
_entity_poly.entity_id
_entity_poly.type
_entity_poly.pdbx_seq_one_letter_code
_entity_poly.pdbx_strand_id
1 'polypeptide(L)'
;MKPTNCCEGVHLVGTTGEPSRRAALDAATRICAGDHLTTIFFMNKIHPWLDGHTPLESAEQSEQGLEFVIDMIGAIETGVHI
;
A
#
# COMPACT_ATOMS: atom_id res chain seq x y z
N MET A 1 -28.91 19.24 -16.99
CA MET A 1 -28.22 17.96 -17.22
C MET A 1 -26.96 17.96 -16.37
N LYS A 2 -26.86 17.06 -15.39
CA LYS A 2 -25.65 16.87 -14.56
C LYS A 2 -24.81 15.75 -15.19
N PRO A 3 -23.50 15.89 -15.38
CA PRO A 3 -22.67 14.80 -15.88
C PRO A 3 -22.42 13.78 -14.75
N THR A 4 -22.74 12.53 -15.04
CA THR A 4 -22.48 11.34 -14.22
C THR A 4 -21.06 10.82 -14.47
N ASN A 5 -20.31 10.68 -13.36
CA ASN A 5 -19.34 9.64 -13.00
C ASN A 5 -18.56 8.87 -14.09
N CYS A 6 -17.22 8.90 -14.01
CA CYS A 6 -16.32 7.89 -14.63
C CYS A 6 -15.02 7.67 -13.81
N CYS A 7 -15.02 7.94 -12.50
CA CYS A 7 -13.85 7.69 -11.65
C CYS A 7 -14.22 6.80 -10.46
N GLU A 8 -14.90 5.68 -10.74
CA GLU A 8 -15.14 4.63 -9.75
C GLU A 8 -14.19 3.48 -10.09
N GLY A 9 -12.96 3.55 -9.57
CA GLY A 9 -11.88 2.62 -9.87
C GLY A 9 -11.25 2.06 -8.61
N VAL A 10 -11.65 0.84 -8.27
CA VAL A 10 -11.11 -0.07 -7.24
C VAL A 10 -11.47 0.29 -5.79
N HIS A 11 -12.66 -0.18 -5.39
CA HIS A 11 -13.02 -0.37 -3.98
C HIS A 11 -12.31 -1.64 -3.46
N LEU A 12 -11.14 -1.48 -2.84
CA LEU A 12 -10.53 -2.53 -2.02
C LEU A 12 -11.35 -2.63 -0.73
N VAL A 13 -12.07 -3.74 -0.58
CA VAL A 13 -12.95 -4.00 0.55
C VAL A 13 -12.11 -4.44 1.76
N GLY A 14 -11.94 -3.51 2.70
CA GLY A 14 -11.38 -3.70 4.04
C GLY A 14 -11.95 -2.62 4.96
N THR A 15 -13.11 -2.88 5.57
CA THR A 15 -13.92 -1.87 6.28
C THR A 15 -13.41 -1.63 7.70
N THR A 16 -12.19 -1.11 7.89
CA THR A 16 -11.76 -0.46 9.17
C THR A 16 -10.48 0.40 9.09
N GLY A 17 -9.86 0.62 7.92
CA GLY A 17 -8.49 1.18 7.83
C GLY A 17 -8.25 2.34 6.86
N GLU A 18 -9.25 3.17 6.54
CA GLU A 18 -9.14 4.19 5.46
C GLU A 18 -7.90 5.13 5.54
N PRO A 19 -7.56 5.76 6.67
CA PRO A 19 -6.38 6.64 6.73
C PRO A 19 -5.07 5.86 6.62
N SER A 20 -4.97 4.70 7.25
CA SER A 20 -3.77 3.84 7.21
C SER A 20 -3.50 3.31 5.82
N ARG A 21 -4.56 2.84 5.14
CA ARG A 21 -4.48 2.34 3.76
C ARG A 21 -4.02 3.43 2.78
N ARG A 22 -4.49 4.66 2.99
CA ARG A 22 -4.10 5.81 2.15
C ARG A 22 -2.63 6.16 2.32
N ALA A 23 -2.14 6.20 3.57
CA ALA A 23 -0.74 6.51 3.86
C ALA A 23 0.22 5.47 3.26
N ALA A 24 -0.11 4.18 3.37
CA ALA A 24 0.70 3.11 2.78
C ALA A 24 0.75 3.19 1.24
N LEU A 25 -0.39 3.48 0.60
CA LEU A 25 -0.46 3.66 -0.85
C LEU A 25 0.30 4.88 -1.35
N ASP A 26 0.21 6.01 -0.65
CA ASP A 26 0.94 7.23 -0.99
C ASP A 26 2.46 7.02 -0.86
N ALA A 27 2.91 6.28 0.17
CA ALA A 27 4.31 5.91 0.34
C ALA A 27 4.80 4.99 -0.80
N ALA A 28 4.05 3.94 -1.11
CA ALA A 28 4.41 2.99 -2.17
C ALA A 28 4.41 3.64 -3.58
N THR A 29 3.50 4.57 -3.84
CA THR A 29 3.40 5.31 -5.11
C THR A 29 4.65 6.14 -5.39
N ARG A 30 5.28 6.70 -4.34
CA ARG A 30 6.51 7.51 -4.48
C ARG A 30 7.66 6.70 -5.04
N ILE A 31 7.79 5.44 -4.63
CA ILE A 31 8.94 4.60 -4.96
C ILE A 31 8.72 3.83 -6.26
N CYS A 32 7.47 3.54 -6.62
CA CYS A 32 7.15 2.99 -7.94
C CYS A 32 7.14 4.06 -9.04
N ALA A 33 7.69 5.26 -8.80
CA ALA A 33 7.70 6.39 -9.73
C ALA A 33 6.31 6.75 -10.31
N GLY A 34 5.25 6.56 -9.51
CA GLY A 34 3.87 6.77 -9.97
C GLY A 34 3.28 5.64 -10.82
N ASP A 35 3.99 4.51 -11.01
CA ASP A 35 3.41 3.32 -11.63
C ASP A 35 2.43 2.65 -10.67
N HIS A 36 1.15 2.90 -10.93
CA HIS A 36 0.05 2.38 -10.13
C HIS A 36 -0.02 0.86 -10.19
N LEU A 37 0.35 0.22 -11.30
CA LEU A 37 0.29 -1.24 -11.42
C LEU A 37 1.38 -1.90 -10.58
N THR A 38 2.60 -1.38 -10.62
CA THR A 38 3.69 -1.85 -9.76
C THR A 38 3.40 -1.59 -8.28
N THR A 39 2.80 -0.44 -7.95
CA THR A 39 2.37 -0.11 -6.57
C THR A 39 1.33 -1.09 -6.05
N ILE A 40 0.27 -1.34 -6.83
CA ILE A 40 -0.79 -2.30 -6.47
C ILE A 40 -0.21 -3.71 -6.35
N PHE A 41 0.65 -4.11 -7.28
CA PHE A 41 1.29 -5.43 -7.23
C PHE A 41 2.14 -5.59 -5.97
N PHE A 42 2.96 -4.60 -5.63
CA PHE A 42 3.77 -4.61 -4.42
C PHE A 42 2.90 -4.72 -3.16
N MET A 43 1.88 -3.87 -3.04
CA MET A 43 1.03 -3.81 -1.85
C MET A 43 0.20 -5.08 -1.62
N ASN A 44 -0.06 -5.88 -2.67
CA ASN A 44 -0.84 -7.12 -2.60
C ASN A 44 0.02 -8.39 -2.67
N LYS A 45 1.35 -8.28 -2.73
CA LYS A 45 2.25 -9.44 -2.77
C LYS A 45 2.73 -9.77 -1.36
N ILE A 46 2.70 -11.06 -1.01
CA ILE A 46 3.27 -11.56 0.24
C ILE A 46 4.75 -11.17 0.31
N HIS A 47 5.15 -10.54 1.42
CA HIS A 47 6.51 -10.06 1.61
C HIS A 47 7.21 -10.82 2.75
N PRO A 48 8.47 -11.29 2.57
CA PRO A 48 9.17 -12.04 3.61
C PRO A 48 9.45 -11.27 4.90
N TRP A 49 9.49 -9.93 4.85
CA TRP A 49 9.65 -9.09 6.05
C TRP A 49 8.36 -8.97 6.86
N LEU A 50 7.23 -9.42 6.33
CA LEU A 50 5.90 -9.29 6.93
C LEU A 50 5.37 -10.64 7.40
N ASP A 51 6.25 -11.59 7.72
CA ASP A 51 5.88 -12.93 8.23
C ASP A 51 4.83 -13.67 7.37
N GLY A 52 4.87 -13.44 6.05
CA GLY A 52 3.93 -14.07 5.12
C GLY A 52 2.66 -13.24 4.83
N HIS A 53 2.54 -12.03 5.36
CA HIS A 53 1.50 -11.07 5.02
C HIS A 53 1.87 -10.19 3.83
N THR A 54 0.85 -9.60 3.22
CA THR A 54 1.01 -8.51 2.24
C THR A 54 1.19 -7.16 2.96
N PRO A 55 1.86 -6.18 2.34
CA PRO A 55 1.94 -4.83 2.90
C PRO A 55 0.58 -4.21 3.20
N LEU A 56 -0.43 -4.50 2.39
CA LEU A 56 -1.80 -4.04 2.63
C LEU A 56 -2.38 -4.65 3.90
N GLU A 57 -2.29 -5.97 4.07
CA GLU A 57 -2.80 -6.66 5.26
C GLU A 57 -2.12 -6.15 6.53
N SER A 58 -0.79 -5.99 6.53
CA SER A 58 -0.06 -5.45 7.69
C SER A 58 -0.47 -4.02 8.02
N ALA A 59 -0.64 -3.16 7.01
CA ALA A 59 -1.08 -1.78 7.22
C ALA A 59 -2.53 -1.67 7.74
N GLU A 60 -3.39 -2.64 7.40
CA GLU A 60 -4.79 -2.69 7.86
C GLU A 60 -4.93 -3.28 9.28
N GLN A 61 -4.00 -4.13 9.71
CA GLN A 61 -4.04 -4.77 11.03
C GLN A 61 -3.76 -3.80 12.18
N SER A 62 -2.87 -2.83 12.01
CA SER A 62 -2.51 -1.88 13.08
C SER A 62 -1.74 -0.65 12.56
N GLU A 63 -1.71 0.43 13.36
CA GLU A 63 -0.81 1.57 13.11
C GLU A 63 0.66 1.15 13.09
N GLN A 64 1.05 0.20 13.94
CA GLN A 64 2.43 -0.29 13.96
C GLN A 64 2.78 -1.11 12.71
N GLY A 65 1.81 -1.85 12.17
CA GLY A 65 1.96 -2.53 10.87
C GLY A 65 2.05 -1.55 9.70
N LEU A 66 1.33 -0.43 9.77
CA LEU A 66 1.50 0.68 8.82
C LEU A 66 2.89 1.30 8.90
N GLU A 67 3.38 1.65 10.09
CA GLU A 67 4.72 2.21 10.29
C GLU A 67 5.79 1.26 9.76
N PHE A 68 5.69 -0.03 10.07
CA PHE A 68 6.61 -1.03 9.56
C PHE A 68 6.60 -1.10 8.03
N VAL A 69 5.43 -1.04 7.39
CA VAL A 69 5.31 -1.04 5.93
C VAL A 69 5.96 0.19 5.33
N ILE A 70 5.80 1.37 5.95
CA ILE A 70 6.46 2.62 5.52
C ILE A 70 7.99 2.51 5.65
N ASP A 71 8.48 1.99 6.77
CA ASP A 71 9.91 1.81 7.02
C ASP A 71 10.52 0.79 6.05
N MET A 72 9.84 -0.34 5.81
CA MET A 72 10.24 -1.34 4.83
C MET A 72 10.35 -0.74 3.43
N ILE A 73 9.34 0.03 3.04
CA ILE A 73 9.28 0.75 1.77
C ILE A 73 10.48 1.71 1.64
N GLY A 74 10.82 2.48 2.67
CA GLY A 74 12.00 3.34 2.70
C GLY A 74 13.35 2.58 2.71
N ALA A 75 13.41 1.42 3.36
CA ALA A 75 14.61 0.57 3.36
C ALA A 75 14.90 0.03 1.94
N ILE A 76 13.87 -0.40 1.21
CA ILE A 76 14.01 -0.86 -0.18
C ILE A 76 14.46 0.29 -1.08
N GLU A 77 13.93 1.51 -0.89
CA GLU A 77 14.36 2.71 -1.64
C GLU A 77 15.85 3.02 -1.43
N THR A 78 16.36 2.78 -0.21
CA THR A 78 17.78 2.99 0.13
C THR A 78 18.70 1.82 -0.25
N GLY A 79 18.16 0.78 -0.90
CA GLY A 79 18.91 -0.36 -1.43
C GLY A 79 19.11 -1.50 -0.44
N VAL A 80 18.35 -1.54 0.66
CA VAL A 80 18.34 -2.69 1.57
C VAL A 80 17.43 -3.77 0.99
N HIS A 81 18.03 -4.91 0.66
CA HIS A 81 17.34 -6.09 0.17
C HIS A 81 17.56 -7.27 1.12
N ILE A 82 16.63 -8.23 1.10
CA ILE A 82 16.71 -9.52 1.82
C ILE A 82 17.62 -10.50 1.09
#